data_AF-A0A7R9PCB1-F1
#
_entry.id   AF-A0A7R9PCB1-F1
#
_cell.length_a   1.000
_cell.length_b   1.000
_cell.length_c   1.000
_cell.angle_alpha   90.00
_cell.angle_beta   90.00
_cell.angle_gamma   90.00
#
_symmetry.space_group_name_H-M   'P 1'
#
loop_
_entity.id
_entity.type
_entity.pdbx_description
1 polymer ?
#
loop_
_entity_poly.entity_id
_entity_poly.type
_entity_poly.pdbx_seq_one_letter_code
_entity_poly.pdbx_strand_id
1 'polypeptide(L)'
;MLYSLLQGGKLALLGCNGCFMSVAPDDDSVVAEVKTAGAGEVLQLRSPAVREKDKSGEVPVEEQGNLSQVEVNYVRKFQKFQDKKIRLSTRDKGELEKARTEGNLHETLLDRRSKMKADRYCK
;
A
#
# COMPACT_ATOMS: atom_id res chain seq x y z
N MET A 1 -12.49 31.53 4.75
CA MET A 1 -11.61 30.37 4.58
C MET A 1 -11.33 29.74 5.94
N LEU A 2 -11.67 28.46 6.09
CA LEU A 2 -11.43 27.69 7.32
C LEU A 2 -10.18 26.83 7.13
N TYR A 3 -9.31 26.74 8.14
CA TYR A 3 -8.11 25.91 8.08
C TYR A 3 -8.16 24.80 9.13
N SER A 4 -7.72 23.60 8.76
CA SER A 4 -7.46 22.51 9.69
C SER A 4 -6.00 22.53 10.13
N LEU A 5 -5.77 22.53 11.45
CA LEU A 5 -4.43 22.49 12.04
C LEU A 5 -4.23 21.20 12.82
N LEU A 6 -3.16 20.47 12.49
CA LEU A 6 -2.78 19.22 13.13
C LEU A 6 -1.45 19.40 13.86
N GLN A 7 -1.44 19.21 15.17
CA GLN A 7 -0.23 19.29 16.00
C GLN A 7 -0.26 18.23 17.10
N GLY A 8 0.79 17.41 17.21
CA GLY A 8 0.89 16.39 18.24
C GLY A 8 -0.27 15.38 18.24
N GLY A 9 -0.83 15.07 17.05
CA GLY A 9 -1.98 14.17 16.90
C GLY A 9 -3.33 14.78 17.28
N LYS A 10 -3.37 16.07 17.65
CA LYS A 10 -4.60 16.82 17.93
C LYS A 10 -4.96 17.69 16.73
N LEU A 11 -6.25 17.74 16.40
CA LEU A 11 -6.78 18.51 15.28
C LEU A 11 -7.69 19.62 15.83
N ALA A 12 -7.55 20.84 15.31
CA ALA A 12 -8.44 21.97 15.59
C ALA A 12 -8.76 22.73 14.29
N LEU A 13 -9.85 23.50 14.30
CA LEU A 13 -10.27 24.31 13.15
C LEU A 13 -10.01 25.80 13.45
N LEU A 14 -9.27 26.46 12.57
CA LEU A 14 -8.93 27.87 12.65
C LEU A 14 -9.83 28.67 11.69
N GLY A 15 -10.57 29.63 12.25
CA GLY A 15 -11.39 30.56 11.51
C GLY A 15 -10.56 31.61 10.76
N CYS A 16 -11.20 32.30 9.81
CA CYS A 16 -10.55 33.36 9.02
C CYS A 16 -10.04 34.52 9.88
N ASN A 17 -10.63 34.68 11.07
CA ASN A 17 -10.28 35.71 12.05
C ASN A 17 -9.02 35.34 12.88
N GLY A 18 -8.41 34.18 12.65
CA GLY A 18 -7.24 33.72 13.39
C GLY A 18 -7.56 33.16 14.78
N CYS A 19 -8.82 32.82 15.05
CA CYS A 19 -9.24 32.16 16.28
C CYS A 19 -9.75 30.74 16.02
N PHE A 20 -9.55 29.85 16.97
CA PHE A 20 -10.00 28.46 16.93
C PHE A 20 -11.49 28.35 17.22
N MET A 21 -12.14 27.43 16.53
CA MET A 21 -13.56 27.14 16.72
C MET A 21 -13.80 26.28 17.95
N SER A 22 -14.84 26.60 18.71
CA SER A 22 -15.34 25.81 19.84
C SER A 22 -16.86 26.02 20.03
N VAL A 23 -17.43 25.35 21.02
CA VAL A 23 -18.84 25.49 21.41
C VAL A 23 -18.88 26.30 22.71
N ALA A 24 -19.66 27.39 22.72
CA ALA A 24 -19.84 28.21 23.91
C ALA A 24 -20.61 27.43 24.99
N PRO A 25 -20.18 27.48 26.27
CA PRO A 25 -20.80 26.69 27.34
C PRO A 25 -22.18 27.20 27.77
N ASP A 26 -22.52 28.44 27.44
CA ASP A 26 -23.72 29.11 27.95
C ASP A 26 -24.95 28.85 27.07
N ASP A 27 -24.76 28.81 25.75
CA ASP A 27 -25.85 28.77 24.76
C ASP A 27 -25.62 27.75 23.62
N ASP A 28 -24.59 26.92 23.73
CA ASP A 28 -24.17 25.93 22.73
C ASP A 28 -23.90 26.53 21.33
N SER A 29 -23.66 27.83 21.23
CA SER A 29 -23.34 28.47 19.96
C SER A 29 -21.93 28.10 19.48
N VAL A 30 -21.77 27.99 18.16
CA VAL A 30 -20.45 27.74 17.56
C VAL A 30 -19.74 29.07 17.39
N VAL A 31 -18.63 29.22 18.11
CA VAL A 31 -17.86 30.46 18.18
C VAL A 31 -16.41 30.25 17.75
N ALA A 32 -15.72 31.33 17.39
CA ALA A 32 -14.30 31.31 17.05
C ALA A 32 -13.61 32.51 17.71
N GLU A 33 -13.32 32.39 19.02
CA GLU A 33 -12.85 33.52 19.84
C GLU A 33 -11.45 33.30 20.41
N VAL A 34 -11.05 32.04 20.63
CA VAL A 34 -9.82 31.69 21.35
C VAL A 34 -8.63 31.58 20.37
N LYS A 35 -7.51 32.24 20.66
CA LYS A 35 -6.30 32.20 19.80
C LYS A 35 -5.41 30.96 20.01
N THR A 36 -5.60 30.25 21.11
CA THR A 36 -4.81 29.07 21.49
C THR A 36 -5.73 27.87 21.61
N ALA A 37 -5.44 26.79 20.87
CA ALA A 37 -6.25 25.57 20.94
C ALA A 37 -6.07 24.86 22.29
N GLY A 38 -7.14 24.80 23.09
CA GLY A 38 -7.25 24.04 24.32
C GLY A 38 -7.97 22.71 24.09
N ALA A 39 -8.54 22.14 25.16
CA ALA A 39 -9.30 20.90 25.07
C ALA A 39 -10.66 21.08 24.37
N GLY A 40 -11.26 22.26 24.43
CA GLY A 40 -12.57 22.56 23.83
C GLY A 40 -12.52 22.80 22.32
N GLU A 41 -11.36 23.17 21.80
CA GLU A 41 -11.13 23.46 20.38
C GLU A 41 -10.64 22.23 19.58
N VAL A 42 -10.21 21.17 20.30
CA VAL A 42 -9.72 19.94 19.68
C VAL A 42 -10.89 19.03 19.32
N LEU A 43 -10.91 18.57 18.08
CA LEU A 43 -11.99 17.75 17.53
C LEU A 43 -11.49 16.57 16.70
N GLN A 44 -12.40 15.63 16.43
CA GLN A 44 -12.17 14.52 15.52
C GLN A 44 -12.91 14.75 14.20
N LEU A 45 -12.17 14.85 13.10
CA LEU A 45 -12.76 14.90 11.77
C LEU A 45 -13.11 13.48 11.31
N ARG A 46 -14.37 13.27 10.94
CA ARG A 46 -14.86 12.02 10.35
C ARG A 46 -15.38 12.32 8.96
N SER A 47 -15.01 11.50 7.98
CA SER A 47 -15.48 11.62 6.60
C SER A 47 -16.15 10.31 6.17
N PRO A 48 -17.33 10.37 5.52
CA PRO A 48 -17.98 9.20 4.94
C PRO A 48 -17.40 8.83 3.57
N ALA A 49 -16.41 9.58 3.07
CA ALA A 49 -15.78 9.30 1.78
C ALA A 49 -15.25 7.86 1.75
N VAL A 50 -15.69 7.11 0.74
CA VAL A 50 -15.17 5.76 0.49
C VAL A 50 -13.68 5.90 0.25
N ARG A 51 -12.88 5.26 1.10
CA ARG A 51 -11.44 5.17 0.85
C ARG A 51 -11.27 4.45 -0.47
N GLU A 52 -10.61 5.09 -1.43
CA GLU A 52 -10.13 4.40 -2.62
C GLU A 52 -9.34 3.19 -2.12
N LYS A 53 -9.81 1.98 -2.48
CA LYS A 53 -9.09 0.77 -2.15
C LYS A 53 -7.73 0.88 -2.83
N ASP A 54 -6.67 0.51 -2.12
CA ASP A 54 -5.37 0.29 -2.75
C ASP A 54 -5.58 -0.53 -4.03
N LYS A 55 -4.88 -0.18 -5.12
CA LYS A 55 -4.91 -0.93 -6.40
C LYS A 55 -4.41 -2.38 -6.30
N SER A 56 -4.30 -2.92 -5.09
CA SER A 56 -3.96 -4.31 -4.80
C SER A 56 -4.93 -5.32 -5.44
N GLY A 57 -6.12 -4.89 -5.85
CA GLY A 57 -7.06 -5.69 -6.63
C GLY A 57 -6.75 -5.80 -8.14
N GLU A 58 -5.96 -4.87 -8.71
CA GLU A 58 -5.53 -4.93 -10.12
C GLU A 58 -4.30 -5.83 -10.30
N VAL A 59 -3.53 -6.03 -9.22
CA VAL A 59 -2.33 -6.87 -9.23
C VAL A 59 -2.75 -8.34 -9.08
N PRO A 60 -2.46 -9.21 -10.06
CA PRO A 60 -2.74 -10.64 -9.96
C PRO A 60 -2.19 -11.23 -8.66
N VAL A 61 -2.89 -12.21 -8.07
CA VAL A 61 -2.48 -12.86 -6.80
C VAL A 61 -1.05 -13.41 -6.88
N GLU A 62 -0.61 -13.77 -8.08
CA GLU A 62 0.75 -14.25 -8.34
C GLU A 62 1.82 -13.16 -8.19
N GLU A 63 1.45 -11.89 -8.36
CA GLU A 63 2.33 -10.72 -8.25
C GLU A 63 2.23 -10.01 -6.90
N GLN A 64 1.36 -10.49 -6.01
CA GLN A 64 1.22 -9.97 -4.66
C GLN A 64 2.37 -10.48 -3.77
N GLY A 65 3.09 -9.53 -3.15
CA GLY A 65 4.15 -9.80 -2.18
C GLY A 65 5.56 -9.48 -2.68
N ASN A 66 6.56 -10.03 -1.98
CA ASN A 66 7.98 -9.85 -2.32
C ASN A 66 8.36 -10.74 -3.52
N LEU A 67 9.43 -10.39 -4.26
CA LEU A 67 9.87 -11.13 -5.46
C LEU A 67 10.03 -12.64 -5.24
N SER A 68 10.47 -13.04 -4.05
CA SER A 68 10.55 -14.45 -3.66
C SER A 68 9.19 -15.15 -3.62
N GLN A 69 8.15 -14.45 -3.15
CA GLN A 69 6.78 -14.96 -3.10
C GLN A 69 6.16 -14.98 -4.49
N VAL A 70 6.45 -13.96 -5.31
CA VAL A 70 6.02 -13.89 -6.71
C VAL A 70 6.56 -15.08 -7.51
N GLU A 71 7.86 -15.40 -7.39
CA GLU A 71 8.46 -16.57 -8.05
C GLU A 71 7.79 -17.88 -7.59
N VAL A 72 7.54 -18.05 -6.29
CA VAL A 72 6.88 -19.23 -5.73
C VAL A 72 5.44 -19.37 -6.24
N ASN A 73 4.67 -18.29 -6.22
CA ASN A 73 3.28 -18.28 -6.67
C ASN A 73 3.19 -18.58 -8.17
N TYR A 74 4.10 -18.01 -8.96
CA TYR A 74 4.20 -18.25 -10.39
C TYR A 74 4.55 -19.72 -10.69
N VAL A 75 5.57 -20.29 -10.03
CA VAL A 75 5.93 -21.69 -10.20
C VAL A 75 4.79 -22.62 -9.78
N ARG A 76 4.09 -22.30 -8.68
CA ARG A 76 2.95 -23.08 -8.18
C ARG A 76 1.79 -23.12 -9.17
N LYS A 77 1.48 -22.02 -9.85
CA LYS A 77 0.43 -21.94 -10.87
C LYS A 77 0.74 -22.83 -12.09
N PHE A 78 1.99 -22.83 -12.55
CA PHE A 78 2.35 -23.45 -13.83
C PHE A 78 3.08 -24.80 -13.72
N GLN A 79 3.41 -25.27 -12.51
CA GLN A 79 4.00 -26.59 -12.29
C GLN A 79 2.89 -27.65 -12.16
N LYS A 80 2.81 -28.56 -13.15
CA LYS A 80 1.93 -29.74 -13.05
C LYS A 80 2.43 -30.65 -11.92
N PHE A 81 1.53 -30.98 -10.97
CA PHE A 81 1.80 -31.69 -9.71
C PHE A 81 2.13 -33.19 -9.87
N GLN A 82 3.14 -33.54 -10.66
CA GLN A 82 3.57 -34.94 -10.75
C GLN A 82 4.36 -35.38 -9.49
N ASP A 83 5.24 -34.54 -8.95
CA ASP A 83 6.21 -34.95 -7.91
C ASP A 83 5.97 -34.33 -6.50
N LYS A 84 4.88 -33.58 -6.27
CA LYS A 84 4.59 -32.79 -5.03
C LYS A 84 5.71 -31.84 -4.55
N LYS A 85 6.85 -31.74 -5.23
CA LYS A 85 8.01 -30.90 -4.87
C LYS A 85 8.10 -29.66 -5.78
N ILE A 86 8.14 -28.48 -5.17
CA ILE A 86 8.39 -27.21 -5.87
C ILE A 86 9.88 -27.08 -6.14
N ARG A 87 10.27 -26.79 -7.39
CA ARG A 87 11.67 -26.53 -7.77
C ARG A 87 11.82 -25.06 -8.12
N LEU A 88 12.57 -24.32 -7.32
CA LEU A 88 12.89 -22.91 -7.53
C LEU A 88 14.28 -22.75 -8.12
N SER A 89 14.51 -21.64 -8.82
CA SER A 89 15.83 -21.34 -9.36
C SER A 89 16.79 -20.94 -8.23
N THR A 90 18.04 -21.41 -8.27
CA THR A 90 19.11 -21.03 -7.33
C THR A 90 19.89 -19.78 -7.78
N ARG A 91 19.53 -19.20 -8.93
CA ARG A 91 20.17 -18.02 -9.51
C ARG A 91 19.78 -16.74 -8.76
N ASP A 92 20.62 -15.71 -8.87
CA ASP A 92 20.40 -14.42 -8.22
C ASP A 92 19.11 -13.73 -8.71
N LYS A 93 18.48 -12.95 -7.83
CA LYS A 93 17.18 -12.29 -8.06
C LYS A 93 17.31 -10.89 -8.63
N GLY A 94 18.53 -10.35 -8.76
CA GLY A 94 18.77 -9.03 -9.36
C GLY A 94 18.24 -8.88 -10.79
N GLU A 95 18.21 -9.96 -11.58
CA GLU A 95 17.57 -9.96 -12.90
C GLU A 95 16.04 -9.78 -12.82
N LEU A 96 15.40 -10.34 -11.78
CA LEU A 96 13.96 -10.22 -11.56
C LEU A 96 13.58 -8.83 -11.04
N GLU A 97 14.46 -8.17 -10.30
CA GLU A 97 14.28 -6.78 -9.85
C GLU A 97 14.26 -5.82 -11.05
N LYS A 98 15.25 -5.93 -11.94
CA LYS A 98 15.29 -5.17 -13.19
C LYS A 98 14.06 -5.46 -14.06
N ALA A 99 13.70 -6.73 -14.18
CA ALA A 99 12.57 -7.11 -15.00
C ALA A 99 11.22 -6.61 -14.47
N ARG A 100 11.09 -6.46 -13.15
CA ARG A 100 9.92 -5.85 -12.52
C ARG A 100 9.81 -4.37 -12.84
N THR A 101 10.93 -3.65 -12.88
CA THR A 101 10.94 -2.22 -13.25
C THR A 101 10.72 -1.98 -14.74
N GLU A 102 11.19 -2.89 -15.60
CA GLU A 102 11.09 -2.80 -17.06
C GLU A 102 9.77 -3.35 -17.62
N GLY A 103 8.98 -4.06 -16.80
CA GLY A 103 7.68 -4.62 -17.20
C GLY A 103 7.74 -5.97 -17.93
N ASN A 104 8.90 -6.61 -18.00
CA ASN A 104 9.13 -7.91 -18.65
C ASN A 104 9.30 -9.07 -17.63
N LEU A 105 8.74 -8.92 -16.43
CA LEU A 105 8.85 -9.88 -15.32
C LEU A 105 8.40 -11.30 -15.71
N HIS A 106 7.27 -11.42 -16.42
CA HIS A 106 6.73 -12.72 -16.82
C HIS A 106 7.61 -13.47 -17.82
N GLU A 107 8.18 -12.76 -18.78
CA GLU A 107 9.09 -13.35 -19.78
C GLU A 107 10.37 -13.86 -19.11
N THR A 108 10.91 -13.07 -18.19
CA THR A 108 12.12 -13.42 -17.42
C THR A 108 11.89 -14.64 -16.53
N LEU A 109 10.72 -14.73 -15.87
CA LEU A 109 10.33 -15.91 -15.08
C LEU A 109 10.17 -17.18 -15.95
N LEU A 110 9.64 -17.04 -17.17
CA LEU A 110 9.52 -18.15 -18.12
C LEU A 110 10.89 -18.61 -18.63
N ASP A 111 11.79 -17.70 -18.95
CA ASP A 111 13.15 -18.03 -19.42
C ASP A 111 13.97 -18.75 -18.34
N ARG A 112 13.93 -18.28 -17.09
CA ARG A 112 14.56 -18.97 -15.94
C ARG A 112 14.06 -20.41 -15.79
N ARG A 113 12.75 -20.62 -15.95
CA ARG A 113 12.14 -21.95 -15.91
C ARG A 113 12.56 -22.82 -17.10
N SER A 114 12.62 -22.24 -18.31
CA SER A 114 13.05 -22.94 -19.52
C SER A 114 14.47 -23.49 -19.37
N LYS A 115 15.40 -22.65 -18.89
CA LYS A 115 16.79 -23.02 -18.61
C LYS A 115 16.90 -24.18 -17.60
N MET A 116 16.08 -24.17 -16.54
CA MET A 116 16.04 -25.28 -15.57
C MET A 116 15.51 -26.61 -16.14
N LYS A 117 14.67 -26.57 -17.17
CA LYS A 117 14.21 -27.78 -17.88
C LYS A 117 15.24 -28.26 -18.90
N ALA A 118 15.90 -27.35 -19.60
CA ALA A 118 16.94 -27.66 -20.57
C ALA A 118 18.11 -28.42 -19.91
N ASP A 119 18.48 -28.05 -18.69
CA ASP A 119 19.52 -28.73 -17.91
C ASP A 119 19.22 -30.22 -17.62
N ARG A 120 17.96 -30.64 -17.71
CA ARG A 120 17.57 -32.05 -17.58
C ARG A 120 17.84 -32.87 -18.85
N TYR A 121 17.82 -32.22 -20.01
CA TYR A 121 17.90 -32.86 -21.33
C TYR A 121 19.30 -32.78 -21.95
N CYS A 122 20.22 -32.03 -21.35
CA CYS A 122 21.65 -32.10 -21.69
C CYS A 122 22.28 -33.33 -21.01
N LYS A 123 22.08 -34.50 -21.59
CA LYS A 123 22.92 -35.69 -21.39
C LYS A 123 23.48 -36.13 -22.73
#